data_AF-A0A388TJK7-F1
#
_entry.id   AF-A0A388TJK7-F1
#
_cell.length_a   1.000
_cell.length_b   1.000
_cell.length_c   1.000
_cell.angle_alpha   90.00
_cell.angle_beta   90.00
_cell.angle_gamma   90.00
#
_symmetry.space_group_name_H-M   'P 1'
#
loop_
_entity.id
_entity.type
_entity.pdbx_description
1 polymer ?
#
loop_
_entity_poly.entity_id
_entity_poly.type
_entity_poly.pdbx_seq_one_letter_code
_entity_poly.pdbx_strand_id
1 'polypeptide(L)'
;MADDYNDQIKYKESPYNIDSDKAITALGMRKALGTKEDVANRQEAGDAAATLDSNSLDTKYPSSKLVGANLATVRANLSAEITNRANADTALQNGKEASIAAGTTAQYWRGDKTWQTLSDSHTHDTRYYTETEVDAKLSDKQDKIAAASGTADGLMSAADKAKLSGIAENANNYTHPTATEYGSGLYKVTVNGLGHVTAATAATKADITALGIPGSDTTYAHPTATEYGSGLYKVTV
;
A
#
# COMPACT_ATOMS: atom_id res chain seq x y z
N MET A 1 74.29 -63.07 42.30
CA MET A 1 73.29 -62.43 41.41
C MET A 1 71.90 -63.03 41.64
N ALA A 2 71.51 -63.30 42.88
CA ALA A 2 70.16 -63.79 43.20
C ALA A 2 69.78 -63.49 44.66
N ASP A 3 70.24 -62.39 45.26
CA ASP A 3 70.01 -62.15 46.71
C ASP A 3 69.00 -61.04 47.00
N ASP A 4 68.48 -60.35 45.98
CA ASP A 4 67.72 -59.09 46.16
C ASP A 4 66.20 -59.19 45.85
N TYR A 5 65.66 -60.39 45.66
CA TYR A 5 64.21 -60.56 45.59
C TYR A 5 63.70 -61.22 46.87
N ASN A 6 63.00 -60.44 47.69
CA ASN A 6 62.41 -60.82 48.98
C ASN A 6 61.26 -61.87 48.84
N ASP A 7 61.15 -62.54 47.68
CA ASP A 7 60.11 -63.47 47.28
C ASP A 7 60.59 -64.94 47.21
N GLN A 8 61.88 -65.20 47.43
CA GLN A 8 62.50 -66.51 47.26
C GLN A 8 61.87 -67.60 48.14
N ILE A 9 61.36 -67.24 49.32
CA ILE A 9 60.69 -68.17 50.23
C ILE A 9 59.50 -68.86 49.53
N LYS A 10 58.73 -68.12 48.73
CA LYS A 10 57.56 -68.66 48.02
C LYS A 10 57.93 -69.71 46.97
N TYR A 11 59.11 -69.59 46.36
CA TYR A 11 59.57 -70.50 45.31
C TYR A 11 60.33 -71.71 45.83
N LYS A 12 60.86 -71.64 47.07
CA LYS A 12 61.51 -72.77 47.76
C LYS A 12 60.52 -73.76 48.38
N GLU A 13 59.30 -73.30 48.67
CA GLU A 13 58.22 -74.11 49.24
C GLU A 13 57.36 -74.84 48.18
N SER A 14 56.57 -75.83 48.63
CA SER A 14 55.60 -76.50 47.77
C SER A 14 54.58 -75.49 47.23
N PRO A 15 54.28 -75.48 45.92
CA PRO A 15 54.53 -76.54 44.93
C PRO A 15 55.69 -76.29 43.95
N TYR A 16 56.55 -75.29 44.19
CA TYR A 16 57.59 -74.85 43.24
C TYR A 16 58.95 -75.51 43.52
N ASN A 17 59.36 -75.58 44.79
CA ASN A 17 60.57 -76.29 45.26
C ASN A 17 61.85 -75.99 44.47
N ILE A 18 62.10 -74.72 44.14
CA ILE A 18 63.28 -74.25 43.42
C ILE A 18 64.28 -73.72 44.45
N ASP A 19 65.27 -74.55 44.80
CA ASP A 19 66.34 -74.22 45.74
C ASP A 19 67.71 -74.59 45.14
N SER A 20 68.78 -73.87 45.48
CA SER A 20 70.13 -74.10 44.93
C SER A 20 70.66 -75.51 45.22
N ASP A 21 70.18 -76.11 46.31
CA ASP A 21 70.71 -77.33 46.88
C ASP A 21 69.84 -78.57 46.55
N LYS A 22 68.77 -78.39 45.76
CA LYS A 22 67.85 -79.46 45.33
C LYS A 22 67.72 -79.49 43.82
N ALA A 23 67.74 -80.69 43.24
CA ALA A 23 67.48 -80.87 41.81
C ALA A 23 66.06 -80.37 41.48
N ILE A 24 65.96 -79.42 40.54
CA ILE A 24 64.67 -78.86 40.10
C ILE A 24 63.84 -79.97 39.47
N THR A 25 62.65 -80.23 40.02
CA THR A 25 61.75 -81.24 39.45
C THR A 25 61.07 -80.70 38.19
N ALA A 26 60.79 -81.57 37.21
CA ALA A 26 60.04 -81.20 36.02
C ALA A 26 58.66 -80.61 36.34
N LEU A 27 58.04 -81.02 37.46
CA LEU A 27 56.80 -80.45 37.96
C LEU A 27 56.99 -79.02 38.49
N GLY A 28 58.03 -78.78 39.30
CA GLY A 28 58.37 -77.45 39.81
C GLY A 28 58.68 -76.47 38.67
N MET A 29 59.45 -76.93 37.67
CA MET A 29 59.78 -76.13 36.48
C MET A 29 58.52 -75.78 35.67
N ARG A 30 57.64 -76.75 35.38
CA ARG A 30 56.37 -76.49 34.68
C ARG A 30 55.44 -75.57 35.48
N LYS A 31 55.40 -75.66 36.80
CA LYS A 31 54.60 -74.76 37.64
C LYS A 31 55.19 -73.33 37.67
N ALA A 32 56.50 -73.20 37.71
CA ALA A 32 57.19 -71.91 37.71
C ALA A 32 57.16 -71.20 36.34
N LEU A 33 57.18 -71.96 35.24
CA LEU A 33 57.10 -71.43 33.86
C LEU A 33 55.66 -71.31 33.33
N GLY A 34 54.74 -72.14 33.82
CA GLY A 34 53.36 -72.19 33.34
C GLY A 34 52.57 -70.89 33.53
N THR A 35 53.06 -69.95 34.35
CA THR A 35 52.50 -68.60 34.48
C THR A 35 52.92 -67.65 33.38
N LYS A 36 53.70 -68.05 32.36
CA LYS A 36 54.06 -67.17 31.24
C LYS A 36 53.69 -67.75 29.86
N GLU A 37 53.53 -69.07 29.76
CA GLU A 37 53.45 -69.79 28.48
C GLU A 37 52.20 -70.69 28.32
N ASP A 38 51.21 -70.58 29.20
CA ASP A 38 50.01 -71.42 29.09
C ASP A 38 49.14 -70.97 27.91
N VAL A 39 49.11 -71.79 26.87
CA VAL A 39 48.36 -71.58 25.63
C VAL A 39 46.86 -71.46 25.90
N ALA A 40 46.34 -72.04 26.99
CA ALA A 40 44.94 -71.86 27.39
C ALA A 40 44.61 -70.43 27.88
N ASN A 41 45.62 -69.57 28.08
CA ASN A 41 45.45 -68.14 28.36
C ASN A 41 45.50 -67.25 27.11
N ARG A 42 45.54 -67.83 25.91
CA ARG A 42 45.29 -67.07 24.69
C ARG A 42 43.79 -66.94 24.49
N GLN A 43 43.39 -65.78 23.98
CA GLN A 43 42.02 -65.57 23.54
C GLN A 43 41.79 -66.48 22.31
N GLU A 44 40.97 -67.52 22.46
CA GLU A 44 40.63 -68.41 21.34
C GLU A 44 39.39 -67.89 20.61
N ALA A 45 39.36 -68.11 19.30
CA ALA A 45 38.28 -67.64 18.43
C ALA A 45 36.97 -68.40 18.75
N GLY A 46 36.10 -67.76 19.52
CA GLY A 46 34.83 -68.34 20.00
C GLY A 46 34.28 -67.66 21.25
N ASP A 47 35.13 -66.99 22.03
CA ASP A 47 34.71 -66.08 23.09
C ASP A 47 34.15 -64.81 22.44
N ALA A 48 32.82 -64.74 22.34
CA ALA A 48 32.14 -63.66 21.65
C ALA A 48 32.51 -62.31 22.26
N ALA A 49 33.26 -61.54 21.46
CA ALA A 49 33.87 -60.25 21.72
C ALA A 49 35.30 -60.33 22.30
N ALA A 50 36.25 -59.78 21.55
CA ALA A 50 37.65 -59.54 21.91
C ALA A 50 37.79 -58.54 23.08
N THR A 51 37.13 -58.81 24.20
CA THR A 51 36.80 -57.86 25.23
C THR A 51 37.09 -58.49 26.58
N LEU A 52 38.14 -58.01 27.26
CA LEU A 52 38.33 -58.32 28.67
C LEU A 52 37.11 -57.80 29.45
N ASP A 53 36.43 -58.69 30.16
CA ASP A 53 35.26 -58.37 30.99
C ASP A 53 35.46 -58.90 32.43
N SER A 54 34.46 -58.68 33.29
CA SER A 54 34.50 -59.10 34.69
C SER A 54 34.47 -60.62 34.91
N ASN A 55 34.19 -61.39 33.85
CA ASN A 55 34.06 -62.85 33.89
C ASN A 55 35.30 -63.55 33.28
N SER A 56 36.27 -62.79 32.76
CA SER A 56 37.53 -63.31 32.24
C SER A 56 38.32 -64.04 33.33
N LEU A 57 38.83 -65.24 33.01
CA LEU A 57 39.41 -66.19 33.95
C LEU A 57 40.60 -65.56 34.74
N ASP A 58 40.51 -65.55 36.07
CA ASP A 58 41.42 -64.77 36.93
C ASP A 58 42.49 -65.60 37.67
N THR A 59 42.49 -66.92 37.49
CA THR A 59 43.19 -67.82 38.43
C THR A 59 44.71 -67.78 38.25
N LYS A 60 45.23 -67.17 37.17
CA LYS A 60 46.65 -67.17 36.80
C LYS A 60 47.28 -65.79 36.54
N TYR A 61 46.49 -64.74 36.26
CA TYR A 61 46.98 -63.37 35.98
C TYR A 61 46.12 -62.26 36.61
N PRO A 62 46.56 -61.67 37.73
CA PRO A 62 45.82 -60.58 38.38
C PRO A 62 45.68 -59.31 37.52
N SER A 63 46.65 -59.05 36.63
CA SER A 63 46.67 -57.83 35.80
C SER A 63 45.61 -57.81 34.71
N SER A 64 45.26 -58.95 34.12
CA SER A 64 44.18 -59.04 33.12
C SER A 64 42.81 -58.79 33.75
N LYS A 65 42.58 -59.24 34.99
CA LYS A 65 41.38 -58.92 35.78
C LYS A 65 41.26 -57.42 36.04
N LEU A 66 42.35 -56.76 36.42
CA LEU A 66 42.36 -55.30 36.65
C LEU A 66 42.10 -54.51 35.37
N VAL A 67 42.69 -54.92 34.24
CA VAL A 67 42.44 -54.28 32.94
C VAL A 67 41.00 -54.51 32.48
N GLY A 68 40.45 -55.73 32.62
CA GLY A 68 39.06 -56.04 32.29
C GLY A 68 38.05 -55.25 33.14
N ALA A 69 38.29 -55.14 34.45
CA ALA A 69 37.48 -54.32 35.34
C ALA A 69 37.52 -52.83 34.97
N ASN A 70 38.73 -52.27 34.75
CA ASN A 70 38.89 -50.88 34.33
C ASN A 70 38.19 -50.60 33.00
N LEU A 71 38.33 -51.51 32.02
CA LEU A 71 37.69 -51.35 30.72
C LEU A 71 36.17 -51.48 30.81
N ALA A 72 35.64 -52.37 31.67
CA ALA A 72 34.22 -52.46 31.94
C ALA A 72 33.66 -51.16 32.55
N THR A 73 34.37 -50.56 33.52
CA THR A 73 34.01 -49.25 34.09
C THR A 73 34.03 -48.14 33.03
N VAL A 74 35.07 -48.08 32.19
CA VAL A 74 35.15 -47.09 31.11
C VAL A 74 34.00 -47.27 30.12
N ARG A 75 33.67 -48.50 29.71
CA ARG A 75 32.53 -48.77 28.83
C ARG A 75 31.20 -48.35 29.46
N ALA A 76 30.99 -48.66 30.74
CA ALA A 76 29.78 -48.27 31.47
C ALA A 76 29.65 -46.74 31.57
N ASN A 77 30.74 -46.04 31.91
CA ASN A 77 30.77 -44.58 31.97
C ASN A 77 30.51 -43.94 30.60
N LEU A 78 31.15 -44.46 29.55
CA LEU A 78 30.95 -43.97 28.19
C LEU A 78 29.50 -44.21 27.73
N SER A 79 28.94 -45.38 28.01
CA SER A 79 27.54 -45.67 27.69
C SER A 79 26.59 -44.73 28.41
N ALA A 80 26.81 -44.45 29.70
CA ALA A 80 26.00 -43.51 30.46
C ALA A 80 26.10 -42.08 29.89
N GLU A 81 27.31 -41.65 29.50
CA GLU A 81 27.53 -40.35 28.89
C GLU A 81 26.85 -40.21 27.52
N ILE A 82 26.92 -41.26 26.68
CA ILE A 82 26.20 -41.30 25.40
C ILE A 82 24.69 -41.14 25.63
N THR A 83 24.13 -41.86 26.60
CA THR A 83 22.72 -41.73 26.97
C THR A 83 22.39 -40.33 27.46
N ASN A 84 23.21 -39.74 28.33
CA ASN A 84 23.01 -38.37 28.83
C ASN A 84 23.01 -37.34 27.70
N ARG A 85 23.96 -37.45 26.75
CA ARG A 85 24.03 -36.56 25.58
C ARG A 85 22.83 -36.73 24.67
N ALA A 86 22.42 -37.96 24.37
CA ALA A 86 21.23 -38.22 23.55
C ALA A 86 19.95 -37.67 24.18
N ASN A 87 19.82 -37.77 25.50
CA ASN A 87 18.71 -37.18 26.24
C ASN A 87 18.75 -35.64 26.20
N ALA A 88 19.93 -35.04 26.37
CA ALA A 88 20.12 -33.60 26.28
C ALA A 88 19.81 -33.06 24.87
N ASP A 89 20.28 -33.74 23.82
CA ASP A 89 19.98 -33.39 22.43
C ASP A 89 18.48 -33.50 22.13
N THR A 90 17.83 -34.54 22.63
CA THR A 90 16.37 -34.70 22.52
C THR A 90 15.62 -33.57 23.23
N ALA A 91 16.06 -33.21 24.44
CA ALA A 91 15.46 -32.11 25.21
C ALA A 91 15.65 -30.76 24.50
N LEU A 92 16.83 -30.49 23.94
CA LEU A 92 17.10 -29.30 23.14
C LEU A 92 16.23 -29.26 21.87
N GLN A 93 16.11 -30.38 21.17
CA GLN A 93 15.27 -30.48 19.97
C GLN A 93 13.78 -30.32 20.24
N ASN A 94 13.30 -30.77 21.39
CA ASN A 94 11.91 -30.61 21.81
C ASN A 94 11.64 -29.22 22.40
N GLY A 95 12.66 -28.57 22.98
CA GLY A 95 12.57 -27.22 23.55
C GLY A 95 12.76 -26.09 22.53
N LYS A 96 13.27 -26.38 21.33
CA LYS A 96 13.38 -25.37 20.27
C LYS A 96 12.01 -24.88 19.84
N GLU A 97 11.90 -23.60 19.53
CA GLU A 97 10.68 -23.08 18.91
C GLU A 97 10.50 -23.69 17.51
N ALA A 98 9.24 -23.92 17.11
CA ALA A 98 8.94 -24.42 15.78
C ALA A 98 9.38 -23.41 14.70
N SER A 99 9.83 -23.92 13.55
CA SER A 99 10.12 -23.09 12.38
C SER A 99 8.87 -22.29 11.97
N ILE A 100 9.04 -20.99 11.76
CA ILE A 100 7.95 -20.13 11.28
C ILE A 100 7.74 -20.42 9.79
N ALA A 101 6.57 -20.95 9.43
CA ALA A 101 6.20 -21.09 8.03
C ALA A 101 6.08 -19.70 7.38
N ALA A 102 6.54 -19.54 6.14
CA ALA A 102 6.41 -18.27 5.44
C ALA A 102 4.92 -17.90 5.27
N GLY A 103 4.57 -16.68 5.66
CA GLY A 103 3.25 -16.12 5.41
C GLY A 103 3.14 -15.53 4.01
N THR A 104 1.99 -14.95 3.71
CA THR A 104 1.76 -14.15 2.51
C THR A 104 1.94 -12.66 2.80
N THR A 105 2.01 -11.84 1.74
CA THR A 105 2.03 -10.37 1.86
C THR A 105 0.73 -9.78 2.44
N ALA A 106 -0.35 -10.56 2.51
CA ALA A 106 -1.62 -10.18 3.09
C ALA A 106 -1.80 -10.70 4.53
N GLN A 107 -0.71 -11.08 5.22
CA GLN A 107 -0.75 -11.54 6.60
C GLN A 107 0.31 -10.86 7.46
N TYR A 108 0.06 -10.83 8.77
CA TYR A 108 1.04 -10.43 9.77
C TYR A 108 1.20 -11.53 10.82
N TRP A 109 2.41 -11.64 11.38
CA TRP A 109 2.72 -12.62 12.42
C TRP A 109 2.40 -12.05 13.79
N ARG A 110 1.59 -12.75 14.58
CA ARG A 110 1.20 -12.34 15.93
C ARG A 110 2.14 -12.90 16.99
N GLY A 111 2.11 -12.31 18.19
CA GLY A 111 2.87 -12.80 19.34
C GLY A 111 2.50 -14.20 19.82
N ASP A 112 1.30 -14.71 19.47
CA ASP A 112 0.86 -16.08 19.76
C ASP A 112 1.33 -17.12 18.72
N LYS A 113 2.24 -16.71 17.82
CA LYS A 113 2.82 -17.56 16.76
C LYS A 113 1.79 -18.07 15.74
N THR A 114 0.80 -17.23 15.43
CA THR A 114 -0.17 -17.49 14.36
C THR A 114 -0.09 -16.39 13.30
N TRP A 115 -0.25 -16.77 12.02
CA TRP A 115 -0.49 -15.82 10.94
C TRP A 115 -1.93 -15.32 11.01
N GLN A 116 -2.11 -14.00 11.01
CA GLN A 116 -3.42 -13.37 10.88
C GLN A 116 -3.48 -12.56 9.60
N THR A 117 -4.62 -12.61 8.91
CA THR A 117 -4.87 -11.82 7.71
C THR A 117 -4.84 -10.33 8.04
N LEU A 118 -4.12 -9.56 7.23
CA LEU A 118 -4.24 -8.11 7.16
C LEU A 118 -5.66 -7.79 6.67
N SER A 119 -6.50 -7.31 7.57
CA SER A 119 -7.85 -6.85 7.20
C SER A 119 -7.71 -5.48 6.55
N ASP A 120 -8.00 -5.40 5.25
CA ASP A 120 -8.26 -4.13 4.55
C ASP A 120 -9.71 -3.66 4.72
N SER A 121 -10.53 -4.46 5.43
CA SER A 121 -11.94 -4.17 5.62
C SER A 121 -12.10 -2.84 6.33
N HIS A 122 -12.58 -1.85 5.59
CA HIS A 122 -13.13 -0.59 6.11
C HIS A 122 -14.49 -0.83 6.77
N THR A 123 -14.58 -1.82 7.67
CA THR A 123 -15.73 -1.98 8.57
C THR A 123 -15.62 -0.89 9.62
N HIS A 124 -16.03 0.31 9.24
CA HIS A 124 -16.28 1.37 10.19
C HIS A 124 -17.36 0.85 11.13
N ASP A 125 -16.94 0.56 12.36
CA ASP A 125 -17.79 0.51 13.54
C ASP A 125 -18.97 1.46 13.34
N THR A 126 -20.19 0.96 13.60
CA THR A 126 -21.58 1.48 13.48
C THR A 126 -21.84 3.01 13.56
N ARG A 127 -20.81 3.80 13.80
CA ARG A 127 -20.72 5.26 13.95
C ARG A 127 -20.26 6.01 12.70
N TYR A 128 -19.65 5.36 11.70
CA TYR A 128 -19.24 6.03 10.45
C TYR A 128 -19.69 5.24 9.22
N TYR A 129 -20.21 5.94 8.22
CA TYR A 129 -20.58 5.35 6.93
C TYR A 129 -19.32 5.10 6.09
N THR A 130 -19.29 3.99 5.36
CA THR A 130 -18.27 3.70 4.33
C THR A 130 -18.31 4.73 3.21
N GLU A 131 -17.23 4.85 2.43
CA GLU A 131 -17.16 5.76 1.26
C GLU A 131 -18.33 5.52 0.30
N THR A 132 -18.62 4.25 -0.03
CA THR A 132 -19.77 3.88 -0.85
C THR A 132 -21.12 4.30 -0.26
N GLU A 133 -21.31 4.16 1.05
CA GLU A 133 -22.53 4.59 1.72
C GLU A 133 -22.67 6.12 1.77
N VAL A 134 -21.57 6.84 1.94
CA VAL A 134 -21.53 8.30 1.87
C VAL A 134 -21.88 8.77 0.46
N ASP A 135 -21.26 8.16 -0.55
CA ASP A 135 -21.49 8.48 -1.96
C ASP A 135 -22.94 8.23 -2.37
N ALA A 136 -23.51 7.08 -2.00
CA ALA A 136 -24.93 6.80 -2.23
C ALA A 136 -25.82 7.85 -1.56
N LYS A 137 -25.56 8.19 -0.30
CA LYS A 137 -26.32 9.19 0.45
C LYS A 137 -26.16 10.62 -0.05
N LEU A 138 -25.03 10.93 -0.69
CA LEU A 138 -24.77 12.24 -1.29
C LEU A 138 -25.44 12.32 -2.66
N SER A 139 -25.31 11.27 -3.47
CA SER A 139 -26.02 11.10 -4.75
C SER A 139 -27.53 11.29 -4.58
N ASP A 140 -28.12 10.63 -3.57
CA ASP A 140 -29.56 10.78 -3.23
C ASP A 140 -29.97 12.20 -2.81
N LYS A 141 -29.03 13.08 -2.47
CA LYS A 141 -29.29 14.50 -2.13
C LYS A 141 -29.00 15.45 -3.28
N GLN A 142 -28.07 15.10 -4.16
CA GLN A 142 -27.53 16.01 -5.17
C GLN A 142 -28.54 16.28 -6.31
N ASP A 143 -29.48 15.37 -6.55
CA ASP A 143 -30.41 15.43 -7.70
C ASP A 143 -31.85 15.87 -7.35
N LYS A 144 -32.11 16.43 -6.16
CA LYS A 144 -33.49 16.61 -5.69
C LYS A 144 -34.27 17.79 -6.24
N ILE A 145 -33.64 18.72 -6.97
CA ILE A 145 -34.37 19.85 -7.55
C ILE A 145 -34.76 19.49 -8.99
N ALA A 146 -35.94 18.89 -9.14
CA ALA A 146 -36.52 18.57 -10.44
C ALA A 146 -36.75 19.85 -11.28
N ALA A 147 -36.90 19.68 -12.60
CA ALA A 147 -37.36 20.77 -13.45
C ALA A 147 -38.77 21.22 -13.03
N ALA A 148 -39.02 22.53 -13.05
CA ALA A 148 -40.34 23.07 -12.73
C ALA A 148 -41.37 22.67 -13.80
N SER A 149 -42.58 22.33 -13.36
CA SER A 149 -43.72 22.05 -14.24
C SER A 149 -44.74 23.19 -14.18
N GLY A 150 -45.84 23.08 -14.93
CA GLY A 150 -46.94 24.05 -14.84
C GLY A 150 -47.71 24.00 -13.50
N THR A 151 -47.49 22.96 -12.68
CA THR A 151 -48.24 22.72 -11.45
C THR A 151 -47.37 22.41 -10.22
N ALA A 152 -46.07 22.18 -10.40
CA ALA A 152 -45.14 21.86 -9.33
C ALA A 152 -43.86 22.70 -9.45
N ASP A 153 -43.39 23.20 -8.32
CA ASP A 153 -42.13 23.94 -8.21
C ASP A 153 -40.92 23.03 -8.51
N GLY A 154 -39.84 23.64 -8.98
CA GLY A 154 -38.57 22.97 -9.29
C GLY A 154 -37.41 23.95 -9.27
N LEU A 155 -36.61 24.00 -10.35
CA LEU A 155 -35.55 25.02 -10.57
C LEU A 155 -36.06 26.48 -10.56
N MET A 156 -37.38 26.66 -10.64
CA MET A 156 -38.12 27.92 -10.59
C MET A 156 -39.53 27.61 -10.04
N SER A 157 -40.30 28.62 -9.65
CA SER A 157 -41.68 28.40 -9.20
C SER A 157 -42.58 27.93 -10.35
N ALA A 158 -43.60 27.12 -10.05
CA ALA A 158 -44.63 26.73 -11.01
C ALA A 158 -45.34 27.96 -11.58
N ALA A 159 -45.53 29.00 -10.75
CA ALA A 159 -46.13 30.26 -11.16
C ALA A 159 -45.28 30.98 -12.22
N ASP A 160 -43.96 31.04 -12.05
CA ASP A 160 -43.08 31.66 -13.04
C ASP A 160 -42.94 30.79 -14.29
N LYS A 161 -43.05 29.46 -14.16
CA LYS A 161 -43.04 28.54 -15.30
C LYS A 161 -44.29 28.71 -16.14
N ALA A 162 -45.45 28.84 -15.50
CA ALA A 162 -46.71 29.12 -16.17
C ALA A 162 -46.64 30.46 -16.93
N LYS A 163 -46.11 31.52 -16.30
CA LYS A 163 -45.92 32.82 -16.97
C LYS A 163 -45.02 32.72 -18.19
N LEU A 164 -43.88 32.04 -18.07
CA LEU A 164 -42.90 31.91 -19.17
C LEU A 164 -43.38 30.97 -20.29
N SER A 165 -44.13 29.91 -19.96
CA SER A 165 -44.63 28.95 -20.97
C SER A 165 -45.71 29.54 -21.89
N GLY A 166 -46.36 30.64 -21.48
CA GLY A 166 -47.33 31.37 -22.31
C GLY A 166 -46.70 32.39 -23.27
N ILE A 167 -45.39 32.62 -23.20
CA ILE A 167 -44.70 33.58 -24.06
C ILE A 167 -44.30 32.87 -25.36
N ALA A 168 -44.84 33.34 -26.49
CA ALA A 168 -44.45 32.84 -27.81
C ALA A 168 -42.94 33.07 -28.05
N GLU A 169 -42.30 32.16 -28.77
CA GLU A 169 -40.91 32.35 -29.20
C GLU A 169 -40.81 33.69 -29.96
N ASN A 170 -39.83 34.51 -29.61
CA ASN A 170 -39.63 35.84 -30.19
C ASN A 170 -40.76 36.87 -29.91
N ALA A 171 -41.57 36.73 -28.85
CA ALA A 171 -42.63 37.70 -28.52
C ALA A 171 -42.16 39.16 -28.35
N ASN A 172 -40.88 39.38 -28.00
CA ASN A 172 -40.27 40.71 -27.88
C ASN A 172 -39.49 41.15 -29.14
N ASN A 173 -39.55 40.39 -30.24
CA ASN A 173 -38.88 40.77 -31.47
C ASN A 173 -39.66 41.88 -32.17
N TYR A 174 -39.42 43.12 -31.75
CA TYR A 174 -39.95 44.30 -32.41
C TYR A 174 -39.22 44.49 -33.75
N THR A 175 -39.83 44.00 -34.82
CA THR A 175 -39.44 44.37 -36.18
C THR A 175 -40.09 45.71 -36.51
N HIS A 176 -39.27 46.75 -36.64
CA HIS A 176 -39.76 48.04 -37.11
C HIS A 176 -40.38 47.86 -38.51
N PRO A 177 -41.57 48.41 -38.79
CA PRO A 177 -42.17 48.34 -40.12
C PRO A 177 -41.19 48.84 -41.17
N THR A 178 -41.04 48.08 -42.25
CA THR A 178 -40.29 48.53 -43.42
C THR A 178 -41.12 49.59 -44.15
N ALA A 179 -40.56 50.78 -44.30
CA ALA A 179 -41.12 51.86 -45.10
C ALA A 179 -40.11 52.24 -46.20
N THR A 180 -40.60 52.65 -47.36
CA THR A 180 -39.76 53.17 -48.43
C THR A 180 -39.10 54.46 -47.95
N GLU A 181 -37.78 54.48 -47.86
CA GLU A 181 -37.02 55.67 -47.52
C GLU A 181 -37.22 56.74 -48.60
N TYR A 182 -37.55 57.96 -48.17
CA TYR A 182 -37.50 59.11 -49.05
C TYR A 182 -36.06 59.66 -49.05
N GLY A 183 -35.57 60.09 -50.22
CA GLY A 183 -34.24 60.69 -50.33
C GLY A 183 -34.07 61.92 -49.44
N SER A 184 -32.84 62.36 -49.22
CA SER A 184 -32.56 63.59 -48.47
C SER A 184 -33.13 64.82 -49.20
N GLY A 185 -33.90 65.65 -48.52
CA GLY A 185 -34.45 66.87 -49.10
C GLY A 185 -35.53 67.52 -48.23
N LEU A 186 -36.07 68.65 -48.69
CA LEU A 186 -37.25 69.26 -48.11
C LEU A 186 -38.50 68.62 -48.71
N TYR A 187 -39.39 68.09 -47.88
CA TYR A 187 -40.62 67.43 -48.30
C TYR A 187 -41.83 68.06 -47.63
N LYS A 188 -42.94 68.06 -48.34
CA LYS A 188 -44.27 68.16 -47.75
C LYS A 188 -44.76 66.74 -47.51
N VAL A 189 -45.06 66.43 -46.25
CA VAL A 189 -45.48 65.10 -45.81
C VAL A 189 -46.95 65.09 -45.45
N THR A 190 -47.60 63.97 -45.72
CA THR A 190 -48.94 63.66 -45.20
C THR A 190 -48.78 62.66 -44.08
N VAL A 191 -49.47 62.89 -42.95
CA VAL A 191 -49.52 61.96 -41.82
C VAL A 191 -50.93 61.40 -41.64
N ASN A 192 -51.05 60.18 -41.12
CA ASN A 192 -52.34 59.63 -40.70
C ASN A 192 -52.69 60.03 -39.25
N GLY A 193 -53.87 59.59 -38.76
CA GLY A 193 -54.32 59.86 -37.39
C GLY A 193 -53.48 59.20 -36.27
N LEU A 194 -52.52 58.35 -36.63
CA LEU A 194 -51.55 57.74 -35.71
C LEU A 194 -50.17 58.42 -35.77
N GLY A 195 -50.01 59.46 -36.60
CA GLY A 195 -48.76 60.22 -36.76
C GLY A 195 -47.74 59.60 -37.71
N HIS A 196 -48.06 58.52 -38.43
CA HIS A 196 -47.15 57.95 -39.43
C HIS A 196 -47.18 58.74 -40.74
N VAL A 197 -46.01 59.01 -41.33
CA VAL A 197 -45.89 59.58 -42.68
C VAL A 197 -46.40 58.56 -43.71
N THR A 198 -47.42 58.93 -44.48
CA THR A 198 -48.05 58.06 -45.49
C THR A 198 -47.74 58.47 -46.93
N ALA A 199 -47.29 59.70 -47.13
CA ALA A 199 -46.81 60.19 -48.41
C ALA A 199 -45.82 61.33 -48.18
N ALA A 200 -44.81 61.44 -49.03
CA ALA A 200 -43.91 62.58 -49.08
C ALA A 200 -43.72 63.03 -50.53
N THR A 201 -43.89 64.34 -50.77
CA THR A 201 -43.65 64.98 -52.06
C THR A 201 -42.55 66.02 -51.89
N ALA A 202 -41.55 66.05 -52.77
CA ALA A 202 -40.49 67.03 -52.70
C ALA A 202 -41.06 68.45 -52.76
N ALA A 203 -40.57 69.33 -51.90
CA ALA A 203 -40.94 70.74 -51.92
C ALA A 203 -40.31 71.43 -53.14
N THR A 204 -41.12 72.20 -53.85
CA THR A 204 -40.69 72.96 -55.02
C THR A 204 -40.51 74.43 -54.67
N LYS A 205 -39.85 75.17 -55.57
CA LYS A 205 -39.72 76.63 -55.46
C LYS A 205 -41.08 77.33 -55.34
N ALA A 206 -42.11 76.81 -56.01
CA ALA A 206 -43.47 77.34 -55.93
C ALA A 206 -44.06 77.22 -54.51
N ASP A 207 -43.85 76.07 -53.86
CA ASP A 207 -44.30 75.83 -52.48
C ASP A 207 -43.69 76.85 -51.50
N ILE A 208 -42.39 77.16 -51.68
CA ILE A 208 -41.68 78.14 -50.85
C ILE A 208 -42.19 79.56 -51.10
N THR A 209 -42.38 79.95 -52.36
CA THR A 209 -42.92 81.28 -52.71
C THR A 209 -44.35 81.49 -52.23
N ALA A 210 -45.16 80.42 -52.17
CA ALA A 210 -46.53 80.48 -51.65
C ALA A 210 -46.59 80.79 -50.14
N LEU A 211 -45.51 80.53 -49.40
CA LEU A 211 -45.37 80.94 -47.98
C LEU A 211 -44.97 82.41 -47.82
N GLY A 212 -44.89 83.18 -48.91
CA GLY A 212 -44.49 84.59 -48.89
C GLY A 212 -42.98 84.82 -48.83
N ILE A 213 -42.19 83.76 -48.95
CA ILE A 213 -40.72 83.85 -49.02
C ILE A 213 -40.33 84.19 -50.47
N PRO A 214 -39.52 85.24 -50.71
CA PRO A 214 -39.09 85.60 -52.06
C PRO A 214 -38.37 84.44 -52.77
N GLY A 215 -38.77 84.14 -54.02
CA GLY A 215 -38.18 83.08 -54.83
C GLY A 215 -36.81 83.42 -55.42
N SER A 216 -36.28 84.58 -55.11
CA SER A 216 -34.98 85.06 -55.55
C SER A 216 -34.37 85.86 -54.40
N ASP A 217 -33.07 86.10 -54.49
CA ASP A 217 -32.35 86.89 -53.50
C ASP A 217 -33.05 88.23 -53.25
N THR A 218 -33.33 88.50 -51.98
CA THR A 218 -33.91 89.78 -51.58
C THR A 218 -32.77 90.69 -51.21
N THR A 219 -32.48 91.67 -52.08
CA THR A 219 -31.55 92.73 -51.70
C THR A 219 -32.30 93.69 -50.79
N TYR A 220 -32.03 93.62 -49.48
CA TYR A 220 -32.57 94.59 -48.56
C TYR A 220 -31.75 95.87 -48.67
N ALA A 221 -32.38 96.96 -49.12
CA ALA A 221 -31.77 98.28 -48.97
C ALA A 221 -31.71 98.56 -47.47
N HIS A 222 -30.50 98.49 -46.89
CA HIS A 222 -30.29 98.98 -45.54
C HIS A 222 -30.72 100.45 -45.49
N PRO A 223 -31.55 100.86 -44.53
CA PRO A 223 -31.94 102.26 -44.43
C PRO A 223 -30.67 103.10 -44.29
N THR A 224 -30.41 103.96 -45.27
CA THR A 224 -29.43 105.04 -45.13
C THR A 224 -29.94 105.96 -44.04
N ALA A 225 -29.22 106.02 -42.92
CA ALA A 225 -29.55 106.93 -41.83
C ALA A 225 -29.50 108.39 -42.31
N THR A 226 -30.54 109.11 -41.88
CA THR A 226 -31.00 110.47 -42.21
C THR A 226 -29.99 111.58 -41.94
N GLU A 227 -30.10 112.71 -42.65
CA GLU A 227 -30.28 113.99 -41.95
C GLU A 227 -31.13 115.00 -42.74
N TYR A 228 -31.80 115.86 -41.97
CA TYR A 228 -33.02 116.63 -42.24
C TYR A 228 -32.68 118.10 -42.57
N GLY A 229 -33.53 118.82 -43.32
CA GLY A 229 -33.62 120.28 -43.17
C GLY A 229 -33.71 121.13 -44.43
N SER A 230 -34.94 121.34 -44.89
CA SER A 230 -35.45 122.55 -45.57
C SER A 230 -34.64 123.17 -46.73
N GLY A 231 -35.20 123.00 -47.94
CA GLY A 231 -35.16 124.07 -48.94
C GLY A 231 -34.27 123.80 -50.14
N LEU A 232 -34.93 123.78 -51.30
CA LEU A 232 -34.45 124.35 -52.56
C LEU A 232 -33.45 123.51 -53.41
N TYR A 233 -34.06 122.89 -54.44
CA TYR A 233 -33.58 122.66 -55.82
C TYR A 233 -32.91 121.33 -56.24
N LYS A 234 -33.73 120.54 -56.95
CA LYS A 234 -33.56 119.95 -58.29
C LYS A 234 -32.15 119.44 -58.69
N VAL A 235 -32.06 118.12 -58.94
CA VAL A 235 -31.32 117.59 -60.10
C VAL A 235 -32.13 116.46 -60.74
N THR A 236 -32.65 116.76 -61.93
CA THR A 236 -32.84 115.82 -63.06
C THR A 236 -31.42 115.47 -63.53
N VAL A 237 -30.97 114.23 -63.64
CA VAL A 237 -31.47 113.04 -64.38
C VAL A 237 -31.10 111.80 -63.57
#